data_AF-A0A937LFB5-F1
#
_entry.id   AF-A0A937LFB5-F1
#
_cell.length_a   1.000
_cell.length_b   1.000
_cell.length_c   1.000
_cell.angle_alpha   90.00
_cell.angle_beta   90.00
_cell.angle_gamma   90.00
#
_symmetry.space_group_name_H-M   'P 1'
#
loop_
_entity.id
_entity.type
_entity.pdbx_description
1 polymer ?
#
loop_
_entity_poly.entity_id
_entity_poly.type
_entity_poly.pdbx_seq_one_letter_code
_entity_poly.pdbx_strand_id
1 'polypeptide(L)'
;MSFRIARKAGLERVHCYDERDIEWDADNLFEYIATQEPATQAKMDAAIAELTNRTAEDHYRKSLGQFLLQTYSEKEDRLNKSLYLMTNSAGAGTNFYGTDAAASGWHRNFRMYANIQKLATPDTHSIVIGGQGHKAILKNLLQIDGERQAVVIVPFLRNQGPSELNPGKSTTLLTDYIFSRVRFMLSSIPFH
;
A
#
# COMPACT_ATOMS: atom_id res chain seq x y z
N MET A 1 -6.31 0.24 14.96
CA MET A 1 -6.62 1.66 15.30
C MET A 1 -7.83 2.20 14.55
N SER A 2 -8.15 1.75 13.33
CA SER A 2 -9.30 2.26 12.54
C SER A 2 -10.63 2.27 13.33
N PHE A 3 -10.89 1.26 14.15
CA PHE A 3 -12.04 1.23 15.07
C PHE A 3 -12.04 2.37 16.11
N ARG A 4 -10.87 2.80 16.61
CA ARG A 4 -10.77 3.92 17.55
C ARG A 4 -11.05 5.26 16.87
N ILE A 5 -10.60 5.42 15.63
CA ILE A 5 -10.90 6.61 14.82
C ILE A 5 -12.40 6.65 14.52
N ALA A 6 -12.96 5.55 14.03
CA ALA A 6 -14.39 5.44 13.75
C ALA A 6 -15.26 5.74 14.98
N ARG A 7 -14.91 5.16 16.14
CA ARG A 7 -15.60 5.44 17.40
C ARG A 7 -15.53 6.91 17.80
N LYS A 8 -14.35 7.56 17.67
CA LYS A 8 -14.20 9.00 17.97
C LYS A 8 -14.96 9.89 17.00
N ALA A 9 -15.12 9.46 15.76
CA ALA A 9 -15.87 10.16 14.72
C ALA A 9 -17.38 9.88 14.77
N GLY A 10 -17.86 9.08 15.73
CA GLY A 10 -19.28 8.71 15.83
C GLY A 10 -19.77 7.83 14.68
N LEU A 11 -18.87 7.14 13.96
CA LEU A 11 -19.25 6.28 12.85
C LEU A 11 -19.85 4.97 13.36
N GLU A 12 -21.04 4.64 12.86
CA GLU A 12 -21.76 3.42 13.23
C GLU A 12 -21.15 2.15 12.62
N ARG A 13 -20.41 2.28 11.51
CA ARG A 13 -19.87 1.14 10.75
C ARG A 13 -18.43 1.36 10.32
N VAL A 14 -17.68 0.26 10.30
CA VAL A 14 -16.33 0.17 9.73
C VAL A 14 -16.35 -0.99 8.73
N HIS A 15 -15.96 -0.70 7.49
CA HIS A 15 -15.89 -1.70 6.43
C HIS A 15 -14.44 -2.11 6.17
N CYS A 16 -14.20 -3.41 5.98
CA CYS A 16 -12.94 -3.91 5.46
C CYS A 16 -12.99 -3.88 3.94
N TYR A 17 -11.95 -3.35 3.30
CA TYR A 17 -11.84 -3.31 1.83
C TYR A 17 -10.72 -4.25 1.32
N ASP A 18 -10.04 -4.94 2.23
CA ASP A 18 -8.95 -5.87 1.92
C ASP A 18 -9.47 -7.05 1.07
N GLU A 19 -8.64 -7.52 0.15
CA GLU A 19 -8.89 -8.73 -0.64
C GLU A 19 -8.04 -9.87 -0.07
N ARG A 20 -8.68 -11.01 0.21
CA ARG A 20 -8.06 -12.15 0.89
C ARG A 20 -8.02 -13.41 0.03
N ASP A 21 -8.81 -13.48 -1.04
CA ASP A 21 -8.87 -14.64 -1.91
C ASP A 21 -7.76 -14.61 -2.97
N ILE A 22 -7.13 -13.45 -3.17
CA ILE A 22 -5.96 -13.29 -4.03
C ILE A 22 -4.77 -12.93 -3.16
N GLU A 23 -3.86 -13.88 -3.06
CA GLU A 23 -2.55 -13.68 -2.45
C GLU A 23 -1.53 -13.23 -3.50
N TRP A 24 -0.36 -12.84 -3.00
CA TRP A 24 0.76 -12.49 -3.86
C TRP A 24 1.40 -13.78 -4.37
N ASP A 25 1.32 -14.01 -5.68
CA ASP A 25 1.83 -15.22 -6.34
C ASP A 25 3.34 -15.14 -6.53
N ALA A 26 4.09 -15.37 -5.45
CA ALA A 26 5.55 -15.17 -5.40
C ALA A 26 6.36 -16.45 -5.19
N ASP A 27 5.71 -17.59 -4.93
CA ASP A 27 6.43 -18.82 -4.57
C ASP A 27 7.34 -19.27 -5.72
N ASN A 28 6.82 -19.33 -6.95
CA ASN A 28 7.60 -19.68 -8.13
C ASN A 28 8.73 -18.66 -8.41
N LEU A 29 8.48 -17.38 -8.15
CA LEU A 29 9.49 -16.35 -8.26
C LEU A 29 10.65 -16.62 -7.31
N PHE A 30 10.35 -16.86 -6.02
CA PHE A 30 11.38 -17.06 -5.00
C PHE A 30 12.21 -18.30 -5.23
N GLU A 31 11.58 -19.42 -5.59
CA GLU A 31 12.31 -20.64 -5.96
C GLU A 31 13.24 -20.40 -7.16
N TYR A 32 12.73 -19.68 -8.16
CA TYR A 32 13.49 -19.40 -9.38
C TYR A 32 14.67 -18.45 -9.13
N ILE A 33 14.50 -17.32 -8.44
CA ILE A 33 15.62 -16.38 -8.23
C ILE A 33 16.66 -16.95 -7.26
N ALA A 34 16.27 -17.82 -6.31
CA ALA A 34 17.21 -18.48 -5.42
C ALA A 34 18.14 -19.44 -6.17
N THR A 35 17.67 -20.07 -7.25
CA THR A 35 18.41 -21.12 -7.96
C THR A 35 19.00 -20.66 -9.30
N GLN A 36 18.28 -19.82 -10.05
CA GLN A 36 18.64 -19.43 -11.42
C GLN A 36 19.15 -17.98 -11.53
N GLU A 37 18.73 -17.08 -10.63
CA GLU A 37 19.11 -15.65 -10.67
C GLU A 37 19.61 -15.13 -9.30
N PRO A 38 20.71 -15.68 -8.74
CA PRO A 38 21.17 -15.34 -7.39
C PRO A 38 21.54 -13.87 -7.21
N ALA A 39 21.93 -13.17 -8.29
CA ALA A 39 22.15 -11.73 -8.25
C ALA A 39 20.85 -10.92 -8.03
N THR A 40 19.72 -11.40 -8.57
CA THR A 40 18.39 -10.82 -8.35
C THR A 40 17.96 -11.08 -6.90
N GLN A 41 18.14 -12.31 -6.40
CA GLN A 41 17.90 -12.66 -4.99
C GLN A 41 18.69 -11.74 -4.04
N ALA A 42 20.00 -11.60 -4.24
CA ALA A 42 20.85 -10.77 -3.38
C ALA A 42 20.43 -9.28 -3.37
N LYS A 43 19.98 -8.74 -4.52
CA LYS A 43 19.45 -7.37 -4.61
C LYS A 43 18.15 -7.23 -3.82
N MET A 44 17.25 -8.21 -3.91
CA MET A 44 16.00 -8.22 -3.16
C MET A 44 16.26 -8.28 -1.66
N ASP A 45 17.14 -9.18 -1.20
CA ASP A 45 17.49 -9.32 0.22
C ASP A 45 18.10 -8.03 0.78
N ALA A 46 19.01 -7.40 0.04
CA ALA A 46 19.59 -6.11 0.42
C ALA A 46 18.53 -5.00 0.52
N ALA A 47 17.57 -4.95 -0.43
CA ALA A 47 16.49 -3.98 -0.39
C ALA A 47 15.54 -4.19 0.80
N ILE A 48 15.22 -5.45 1.13
CA ILE A 48 14.40 -5.81 2.29
C ILE A 48 15.11 -5.42 3.59
N ALA A 49 16.41 -5.71 3.70
CA ALA A 49 17.21 -5.35 4.87
C ALA A 49 17.28 -3.83 5.06
N GLU A 50 17.55 -3.08 3.99
CA GLU A 50 17.60 -1.62 4.03
C GLU A 50 16.25 -1.01 4.43
N LEU A 51 15.15 -1.46 3.82
CA LEU A 51 13.82 -1.00 4.17
C LEU A 51 13.47 -1.32 5.62
N THR A 52 13.85 -2.50 6.11
CA THR A 52 13.61 -2.93 7.49
C THR A 52 14.36 -2.04 8.47
N ASN A 53 15.65 -1.81 8.24
CA ASN A 53 16.50 -0.96 9.08
C ASN A 53 16.02 0.49 9.07
N ARG A 54 15.75 1.04 7.89
CA ARG A 54 15.21 2.40 7.74
C ARG A 54 13.88 2.57 8.48
N THR A 55 12.99 1.60 8.38
CA THR A 55 11.69 1.62 9.08
C THR A 55 11.88 1.56 10.60
N ALA A 56 12.80 0.73 11.08
CA ALA A 56 13.12 0.64 12.50
C ALA A 56 13.70 1.95 13.05
N GLU A 57 14.66 2.56 12.34
CA GLU A 57 15.24 3.86 12.69
C GLU A 57 14.18 4.97 12.67
N ASP A 58 13.29 4.96 11.67
CA ASP A 58 12.20 5.93 11.59
C ASP A 58 11.24 5.80 12.77
N HIS A 59 10.91 4.57 13.19
CA HIS A 59 10.12 4.33 14.39
C HIS A 59 10.79 4.79 15.69
N TYR A 60 12.13 4.73 15.75
CA TYR A 60 12.90 5.21 16.90
C TYR A 60 13.00 6.74 16.94
N ARG A 61 13.21 7.38 15.79
CA ARG A 61 13.60 8.80 15.71
C ARG A 61 12.46 9.76 15.40
N LYS A 62 11.37 9.31 14.77
CA LYS A 62 10.30 10.19 14.29
C LYS A 62 9.08 10.11 15.18
N SER A 63 8.47 11.27 15.43
CA SER A 63 7.11 11.30 15.94
C SER A 63 6.13 10.70 14.94
N LEU A 64 4.96 10.26 15.42
CA LEU A 64 3.88 9.76 14.55
C LEU A 64 3.54 10.73 13.41
N GLY A 65 3.43 12.03 13.69
CA GLY A 65 3.12 13.04 12.68
C GLY A 65 4.21 13.17 11.61
N GLN A 66 5.48 13.19 12.03
CA GLN A 66 6.62 13.22 11.10
C GLN A 66 6.68 11.96 10.22
N PHE A 67 6.44 10.80 10.81
CA PHE A 67 6.39 9.53 10.08
C PHE A 67 5.27 9.54 9.03
N LEU A 68 4.04 9.93 9.41
CA LEU A 68 2.90 10.01 8.49
C LEU A 68 3.13 11.01 7.36
N LEU A 69 3.77 12.15 7.65
CA LEU A 69 4.12 13.15 6.63
C LEU A 69 5.15 12.61 5.63
N GLN A 70 6.15 11.88 6.10
CA GLN A 70 7.14 11.25 5.24
C GLN A 70 6.50 10.18 4.36
N THR A 71 5.69 9.29 4.95
CA THR A 71 5.07 8.20 4.20
C THR A 71 4.12 8.71 3.13
N TYR A 72 3.57 9.92 3.27
CA TYR A 72 2.73 10.56 2.25
C TYR A 72 3.51 11.18 1.07
N SER A 73 4.85 11.22 1.12
CA SER A 73 5.66 11.85 0.07
C SER A 73 5.69 11.05 -1.24
N GLU A 74 5.86 11.74 -2.37
CA GLU A 74 6.02 11.10 -3.68
C GLU A 74 7.24 10.17 -3.76
N LYS A 75 8.28 10.48 -2.97
CA LYS A 75 9.47 9.63 -2.86
C LYS A 75 9.11 8.27 -2.27
N GLU A 76 8.35 8.23 -1.18
CA GLU A 76 7.91 6.98 -0.56
C GLU A 76 6.90 6.25 -1.44
N ASP A 77 5.99 6.96 -2.11
CA ASP A 77 5.08 6.34 -3.08
C ASP A 77 5.83 5.67 -4.24
N ARG A 78 6.88 6.32 -4.76
CA ARG A 78 7.73 5.76 -5.83
C ARG A 78 8.49 4.54 -5.33
N LEU A 79 9.11 4.63 -4.15
CA LEU A 79 9.85 3.53 -3.56
C LEU A 79 8.94 2.32 -3.35
N ASN A 80 7.75 2.50 -2.77
CA ASN A 80 6.78 1.44 -2.60
C ASN A 80 6.40 0.76 -3.92
N LYS A 81 6.08 1.55 -4.96
CA LYS A 81 5.74 1.00 -6.28
C LYS A 81 6.92 0.30 -6.97
N SER A 82 8.14 0.79 -6.77
CA SER A 82 9.33 0.16 -7.36
C SER A 82 9.62 -1.24 -6.84
N LEU A 83 9.09 -1.63 -5.68
CA LEU A 83 9.27 -2.99 -5.15
C LEU A 83 8.62 -4.04 -6.05
N TYR A 84 7.49 -3.72 -6.68
CA TYR A 84 6.86 -4.60 -7.68
C TYR A 84 7.70 -4.75 -8.96
N LEU A 85 8.58 -3.78 -9.25
CA LEU A 85 9.43 -3.80 -10.45
C LEU A 85 10.81 -4.41 -10.20
N MET A 86 11.21 -4.55 -8.94
CA MET A 86 12.53 -5.01 -8.54
C MET A 86 12.87 -6.40 -9.08
N THR A 87 11.90 -7.30 -9.10
CA THR A 87 12.03 -8.68 -9.58
C THR A 87 11.28 -8.93 -10.89
N ASN A 88 10.67 -7.90 -11.50
CA ASN A 88 9.75 -8.07 -12.63
C ASN A 88 10.38 -8.77 -13.85
N SER A 89 11.68 -8.56 -14.08
CA SER A 89 12.40 -9.19 -15.20
C SER A 89 12.82 -10.63 -14.94
N ALA A 90 12.66 -11.15 -13.72
CA ALA A 90 13.07 -12.50 -13.38
C ALA A 90 12.32 -13.52 -14.25
N GLY A 91 13.07 -14.37 -14.94
CA GLY A 91 12.50 -15.37 -15.86
C GLY A 91 11.91 -14.77 -17.14
N ALA A 92 12.22 -13.53 -17.50
CA ALA A 92 11.76 -12.94 -18.75
C ALA A 92 12.28 -13.74 -19.95
N GLY A 93 11.38 -14.07 -20.88
CA GLY A 93 11.67 -14.90 -22.05
C GLY A 93 11.66 -16.41 -21.77
N THR A 94 11.40 -16.82 -20.53
CA THR A 94 11.24 -18.23 -20.15
C THR A 94 9.88 -18.48 -19.49
N ASN A 95 9.73 -18.12 -18.22
CA ASN A 95 8.56 -18.42 -17.40
C ASN A 95 7.82 -17.17 -16.89
N PHE A 96 8.45 -15.99 -16.97
CA PHE A 96 7.90 -14.72 -16.52
C PHE A 96 7.47 -14.66 -15.04
N TYR A 97 8.01 -15.51 -14.16
CA TYR A 97 7.60 -15.55 -12.75
C TYR A 97 7.70 -14.21 -12.04
N GLY A 98 8.69 -13.38 -12.38
CA GLY A 98 8.78 -12.02 -11.84
C GLY A 98 7.62 -11.11 -12.26
N THR A 99 7.20 -11.21 -13.52
CA THR A 99 6.09 -10.42 -14.05
C THR A 99 4.76 -10.91 -13.49
N ASP A 100 4.57 -12.23 -13.36
CA ASP A 100 3.34 -12.82 -12.79
C ASP A 100 3.19 -12.45 -11.30
N ALA A 101 4.28 -12.51 -10.53
CA ALA A 101 4.31 -12.05 -9.15
C ALA A 101 3.99 -10.55 -9.03
N ALA A 102 4.54 -9.71 -9.90
CA ALA A 102 4.21 -8.30 -9.91
C ALA A 102 2.72 -8.08 -10.25
N ALA A 103 2.23 -8.74 -11.31
CA ALA A 103 0.86 -8.62 -11.80
C ALA A 103 -0.18 -9.06 -10.76
N SER A 104 0.06 -10.14 -10.01
CA SER A 104 -0.85 -10.60 -8.93
C SER A 104 -0.97 -9.55 -7.82
N GLY A 105 0.14 -8.89 -7.47
CA GLY A 105 0.15 -7.76 -6.55
C GLY A 105 -0.73 -6.59 -7.03
N TRP A 106 -0.62 -6.21 -8.31
CA TRP A 106 -1.50 -5.20 -8.91
C TRP A 106 -2.96 -5.65 -8.92
N HIS A 107 -3.25 -6.89 -9.32
CA HIS A 107 -4.59 -7.45 -9.36
C HIS A 107 -5.28 -7.36 -7.99
N ARG A 108 -4.59 -7.72 -6.90
CA ARG A 108 -5.10 -7.58 -5.53
C ARG A 108 -5.45 -6.12 -5.21
N ASN A 109 -4.58 -5.16 -5.58
CA ASN A 109 -4.86 -3.73 -5.37
C ASN A 109 -6.09 -3.25 -6.16
N PHE A 110 -6.32 -3.74 -7.38
CA PHE A 110 -7.53 -3.43 -8.15
C PHE A 110 -8.80 -3.96 -7.48
N ARG A 111 -8.78 -5.18 -6.94
CA ARG A 111 -9.93 -5.74 -6.20
C ARG A 111 -10.21 -4.97 -4.91
N MET A 112 -9.16 -4.63 -4.16
CA MET A 112 -9.27 -3.76 -2.99
C MET A 112 -9.87 -2.40 -3.35
N TYR A 113 -9.49 -1.84 -4.49
CA TYR A 113 -10.06 -0.58 -4.98
C TYR A 113 -11.53 -0.74 -5.37
N ALA A 114 -11.92 -1.81 -6.07
CA ALA A 114 -13.31 -2.09 -6.40
C ALA A 114 -14.21 -2.18 -5.14
N ASN A 115 -13.69 -2.75 -4.04
CA ASN A 115 -14.38 -2.77 -2.76
C ASN A 115 -14.59 -1.37 -2.19
N ILE A 116 -13.60 -0.48 -2.30
CA ILE A 116 -13.73 0.94 -1.95
C ILE A 116 -14.80 1.60 -2.84
N GLN A 117 -14.76 1.36 -4.15
CA GLN A 117 -15.69 1.96 -5.10
C GLN A 117 -17.15 1.59 -4.79
N LYS A 118 -17.40 0.34 -4.43
CA LYS A 118 -18.74 -0.14 -4.03
C LYS A 118 -19.30 0.59 -2.81
N LEU A 119 -18.44 1.03 -1.90
CA LEU A 119 -18.83 1.72 -0.65
C LEU A 119 -18.88 3.24 -0.82
N ALA A 120 -17.98 3.81 -1.62
CA ALA A 120 -17.91 5.23 -1.93
C ALA A 120 -18.93 5.59 -3.03
N THR A 121 -20.18 5.73 -2.62
CA THR A 121 -21.31 6.16 -3.45
C THR A 121 -21.39 7.69 -3.57
N PRO A 122 -22.05 8.25 -4.60
CA PRO A 122 -22.26 9.70 -4.71
C PRO A 122 -22.78 10.32 -3.41
N ASP A 123 -22.36 11.56 -3.13
CA ASP A 123 -22.70 12.34 -1.93
C ASP A 123 -22.25 11.74 -0.58
N THR A 124 -21.43 10.68 -0.60
CA THR A 124 -20.78 10.15 0.61
C THR A 124 -19.36 10.67 0.78
N HIS A 125 -18.95 10.83 2.05
CA HIS A 125 -17.57 11.10 2.44
C HIS A 125 -16.99 9.83 3.08
N SER A 126 -15.94 9.29 2.47
CA SER A 126 -15.29 8.06 2.91
C SER A 126 -13.89 8.36 3.45
N ILE A 127 -13.56 7.81 4.62
CA ILE A 127 -12.18 7.77 5.13
C ILE A 127 -11.66 6.35 4.92
N VAL A 128 -10.70 6.21 4.01
CA VAL A 128 -10.02 4.94 3.73
C VAL A 128 -8.69 4.94 4.45
N ILE A 129 -8.49 3.92 5.29
CA ILE A 129 -7.27 3.77 6.07
C ILE A 129 -6.54 2.53 5.58
N GLY A 130 -5.39 2.74 4.91
CA GLY A 130 -4.64 1.66 4.27
C GLY A 130 -3.23 1.49 4.81
N GLY A 131 -2.73 0.26 4.70
CA GLY A 131 -1.32 -0.05 4.96
C GLY A 131 -0.40 0.50 3.87
N GLN A 132 0.86 0.78 4.23
CA GLN A 132 1.86 1.39 3.34
C GLN A 132 2.05 0.61 2.04
N GLY A 133 1.92 -0.72 2.06
CA GLY A 133 2.09 -1.62 0.90
C GLY A 133 1.09 -1.41 -0.25
N HIS A 134 -0.08 -0.83 0.02
CA HIS A 134 -1.17 -0.69 -0.94
C HIS A 134 -1.46 0.77 -1.30
N LYS A 135 -1.19 1.70 -0.38
CA LYS A 135 -1.57 3.10 -0.53
C LYS A 135 -1.08 3.71 -1.83
N ALA A 136 0.17 3.48 -2.21
CA ALA A 136 0.76 4.14 -3.38
C ALA A 136 -0.01 3.80 -4.67
N ILE A 137 -0.41 2.53 -4.84
CA ILE A 137 -1.22 2.10 -6.00
C ILE A 137 -2.64 2.65 -5.88
N LEU A 138 -3.30 2.48 -4.73
CA LEU A 138 -4.68 2.98 -4.53
C LEU A 138 -4.78 4.50 -4.73
N LYS A 139 -3.77 5.27 -4.34
CA LYS A 139 -3.67 6.71 -4.60
C LYS A 139 -3.63 7.02 -6.10
N ASN A 140 -2.90 6.22 -6.88
CA ASN A 140 -2.82 6.41 -8.33
C ASN A 140 -4.16 6.06 -8.99
N LEU A 141 -4.81 4.97 -8.57
CA LEU A 141 -6.15 4.60 -9.04
C LEU A 141 -7.18 5.71 -8.74
N LEU A 142 -7.16 6.26 -7.52
CA LEU A 142 -8.06 7.34 -7.12
C LEU A 142 -7.80 8.66 -7.86
N GLN A 143 -6.56 8.93 -8.27
CA GLN A 143 -6.22 10.12 -9.05
C GLN A 143 -6.78 10.09 -10.49
N ILE A 144 -7.04 8.89 -11.03
CA ILE A 144 -7.55 8.71 -12.39
C ILE A 144 -9.02 8.29 -12.43
N ASP A 145 -9.66 8.05 -11.28
CA ASP A 145 -11.09 7.74 -11.19
C ASP A 145 -11.92 9.02 -11.39
N GLY A 146 -12.72 9.07 -12.46
CA GLY A 146 -13.56 10.24 -12.79
C GLY A 146 -14.70 10.48 -11.81
N GLU A 147 -15.16 9.44 -11.13
CA GLU A 147 -16.36 9.43 -10.26
C GLU A 147 -16.04 9.81 -8.81
N ARG A 148 -14.75 9.82 -8.43
CA ARG A 148 -14.31 10.03 -7.05
C ARG A 148 -13.24 11.10 -6.97
N GLN A 149 -13.23 11.85 -5.88
CA GLN A 149 -12.20 12.87 -5.64
C GLN A 149 -11.35 12.49 -4.43
N ALA A 150 -10.03 12.52 -4.62
CA ALA A 150 -9.08 12.40 -3.52
C ALA A 150 -9.01 13.70 -2.71
N VAL A 151 -8.97 13.59 -1.39
CA VAL A 151 -8.56 14.69 -0.50
C VAL A 151 -7.16 14.41 0.04
N VAL A 152 -6.32 15.43 -0.01
CA VAL A 152 -4.97 15.37 0.54
C VAL A 152 -5.04 15.49 2.05
N ILE A 153 -4.46 14.52 2.78
CA ILE A 153 -4.49 14.48 4.26
C ILE A 153 -3.46 15.41 4.92
N VAL A 154 -2.41 15.81 4.18
CA VAL A 154 -1.27 16.59 4.71
C VAL A 154 -1.70 17.88 5.44
N PRO A 155 -2.64 18.70 4.93
CA PRO A 155 -3.12 19.86 5.66
C PRO A 155 -3.63 19.50 7.05
N PHE A 156 -4.44 18.45 7.17
CA PHE A 156 -4.95 17.97 8.47
C PHE A 156 -3.84 17.52 9.42
N LEU A 157 -2.78 16.87 8.90
CA LEU A 157 -1.61 16.47 9.70
C LEU A 157 -0.79 17.69 10.18
N ARG A 158 -0.94 18.83 9.52
CA ARG A 158 -0.29 20.11 9.87
C ARG A 158 -1.21 21.07 10.62
N ASN A 159 -2.42 20.64 11.01
CA ASN A 159 -3.48 21.48 11.57
C ASN A 159 -3.91 22.66 10.66
N GLN A 160 -3.88 22.45 9.34
CA GLN A 160 -4.34 23.39 8.32
C GLN A 160 -5.57 22.75 7.65
N GLY A 161 -6.76 23.32 7.77
CA GLY A 161 -7.96 22.76 7.12
C GLY A 161 -7.86 22.78 5.58
N PRO A 162 -8.59 21.94 4.84
CA PRO A 162 -8.61 21.99 3.38
C PRO A 162 -9.36 23.22 2.89
N SER A 163 -8.94 23.75 1.73
CA SER A 163 -9.68 24.75 0.96
C SER A 163 -10.72 24.05 0.07
N GLU A 164 -11.96 24.00 0.55
CA GLU A 164 -13.22 23.62 -0.14
C GLU A 164 -13.33 22.22 -0.79
N LEU A 165 -14.53 21.62 -0.70
CA LEU A 165 -14.91 20.33 -1.31
C LEU A 165 -15.94 20.58 -2.42
N ASN A 166 -15.86 19.82 -3.53
CA ASN A 166 -16.81 19.96 -4.65
C ASN A 166 -18.16 19.28 -4.34
N PRO A 167 -19.30 19.98 -4.49
CA PRO A 167 -20.62 19.34 -4.45
C PRO A 167 -20.81 18.39 -5.66
N GLY A 168 -21.37 17.20 -5.43
CA GLY A 168 -21.75 16.24 -6.48
C GLY A 168 -20.74 15.11 -6.79
N LYS A 169 -19.62 15.04 -6.06
CA LYS A 169 -18.68 13.88 -6.11
C LYS A 169 -18.54 13.23 -4.74
N SER A 170 -18.29 11.91 -4.73
CA SER A 170 -17.87 11.25 -3.50
C SER A 170 -16.45 11.70 -3.14
N THR A 171 -16.28 12.09 -1.88
CA THR A 171 -14.98 12.52 -1.35
C THR A 171 -14.32 11.36 -0.61
N THR A 172 -13.15 10.94 -1.06
CA THR A 172 -12.37 9.87 -0.41
C THR A 172 -11.05 10.42 0.15
N LEU A 173 -10.89 10.29 1.46
CA LEU A 173 -9.67 10.62 2.18
C LEU A 173 -8.88 9.34 2.42
N LEU A 174 -7.71 9.20 1.79
CA LEU A 174 -6.82 8.07 2.02
C LEU A 174 -5.75 8.45 3.05
N THR A 175 -5.71 7.76 4.19
CA THR A 175 -4.75 8.03 5.27
C THR A 175 -3.92 6.79 5.61
N ASP A 176 -2.67 6.99 6.01
CA ASP A 176 -1.75 5.92 6.41
C ASP A 176 -2.16 5.28 7.75
N TYR A 177 -1.85 3.98 7.92
CA TYR A 177 -1.68 3.39 9.25
C TYR A 177 -0.41 2.53 9.40
N ILE A 178 0.16 2.63 10.60
CA ILE A 178 1.36 1.95 11.08
C ILE A 178 1.04 0.53 11.53
N PHE A 179 1.72 -0.44 10.93
CA PHE A 179 2.30 -1.57 11.66
C PHE A 179 3.64 -1.93 11.02
N SER A 180 4.73 -1.78 11.79
CA SER A 180 5.95 -2.57 11.63
C SER A 180 5.68 -3.97 12.17
N ARG A 181 5.09 -4.82 11.34
CA ARG A 181 5.60 -6.18 11.24
C ARG A 181 5.89 -6.37 9.77
N VAL A 182 7.17 -6.41 9.44
CA VAL A 182 7.67 -7.01 8.21
C VAL A 182 7.18 -8.46 8.21
N ARG A 183 5.94 -8.65 7.78
CA ARG A 183 5.28 -9.93 7.51
C ARG A 183 4.51 -9.85 6.20
N PHE A 184 4.87 -8.87 5.37
CA PHE A 184 4.69 -8.96 3.94
C PHE A 184 6.01 -9.49 3.40
N MET A 185 5.94 -10.62 2.69
CA MET A 185 7.03 -11.35 1.99
C MET A 185 7.70 -12.55 2.70
N LEU A 186 7.19 -13.10 3.82
CA LEU A 186 7.78 -14.31 4.43
C LEU A 186 6.74 -15.27 5.05
N SER A 187 5.57 -15.48 4.44
CA SER A 187 4.61 -16.47 4.93
C SER A 187 4.91 -17.93 4.54
N SER A 188 6.06 -18.22 3.90
CA SER A 188 6.35 -19.57 3.39
C SER A 188 7.68 -20.19 3.86
N ILE A 189 8.49 -19.55 4.71
CA ILE A 189 9.75 -20.15 5.21
C ILE A 189 9.55 -20.70 6.64
N PRO A 190 9.52 -22.03 6.85
CA PRO A 190 9.56 -22.60 8.20
C PRO A 190 10.94 -22.32 8.82
N PHE A 191 10.95 -21.76 10.03
CA PHE A 191 12.15 -21.76 10.87
C PHE A 191 12.36 -23.19 11.38
N HIS A 192 13.47 -23.82 10.99
CA HIS A 192 14.06 -24.98 11.65
C HIS A 192 15.16 -24.51 12.60
#